data_AF-A0A8S4QBI8-F1
#
_entry.id   AF-A0A8S4QBI8-F1
#
_cell.length_a   1.000
_cell.length_b   1.000
_cell.length_c   1.000
_cell.angle_alpha   90.00
_cell.angle_beta   90.00
_cell.angle_gamma   90.00
#
_symmetry.space_group_name_H-M   'P 1'
#
loop_
_entity.id
_entity.type
_entity.pdbx_description
1 polymer ?
#
loop_
_entity_poly.entity_id
_entity_poly.type
_entity_poly.pdbx_seq_one_letter_code
_entity_poly.pdbx_strand_id
1 'polypeptide(L)'
;MFSHAQLIAEAEGLFTQWMSAIGPILQGRLPMQLVGPTQLTAILERIQSALASEDTEGLILTHPNVAYYYNAHCVLASASEKALYIQIQVPFQARSTMFHVYHVLRYPVFLPNNQTATTITSVPEYYGISEDLKSEVLLSSNDFGSCSGTPMKCAAPLLIQALDDKSCLGNLFLRKSTTSCSYAVSLHYNVTSVKRVDKYLLISNPVNRIRMHCLSDPNVVKSVCASCLLKLPCGCTLMSSGKTWSHMTSVCDRSQQGIDMFSDINQPFAEKVLDLKPLDWESLSSVMRGNLTDSVLGKLPRVPDPEDLTTDDHEFSRDMEGVLQNIKNENRWSINRSSGSLVDLIKDNVVDVIQIIIIVILCLVAVIFGVKYFRQHKLMLRLSRFVLRRPKSEGNTFV
;
A
#
# COMPACT_ATOMS: atom_id res chain seq x y z
N MET A 1 42.19 37.12 -14.14
CA MET A 1 43.12 35.98 -14.15
C MET A 1 43.08 35.34 -12.78
N PHE A 2 42.63 34.09 -12.69
CA PHE A 2 42.75 33.32 -11.44
C PHE A 2 44.23 33.12 -11.12
N SER A 3 44.63 33.27 -9.86
CA SER A 3 46.00 32.97 -9.46
C SER A 3 46.23 31.46 -9.55
N HIS A 4 47.47 31.04 -9.81
CA HIS A 4 47.82 29.62 -9.86
C HIS A 4 47.45 28.89 -8.56
N ALA A 5 47.56 29.57 -7.41
CA ALA A 5 47.14 29.07 -6.12
C ALA A 5 45.62 28.81 -6.02
N GLN A 6 44.80 29.66 -6.65
CA GLN A 6 43.35 29.49 -6.64
C GLN A 6 42.91 28.27 -7.46
N LEU A 7 43.59 28.00 -8.59
CA LEU A 7 43.34 26.81 -9.39
C LEU A 7 43.75 25.50 -8.67
N ILE A 8 44.86 25.52 -7.92
CA ILE A 8 45.27 24.35 -7.11
C ILE A 8 44.26 24.07 -6.01
N ALA A 9 43.84 25.10 -5.27
CA ALA A 9 42.85 24.96 -4.19
C ALA A 9 41.49 24.45 -4.72
N GLU A 10 41.06 24.91 -5.89
CA GLU A 10 39.83 24.43 -6.53
C GLU A 10 39.96 22.95 -6.96
N ALA A 11 41.10 22.56 -7.53
CA ALA A 11 41.38 21.18 -7.91
C ALA A 11 41.42 20.23 -6.68
N GLU A 12 42.05 20.67 -5.59
CA GLU A 12 42.09 19.92 -4.32
C GLU A 12 40.68 19.78 -3.71
N GLY A 13 39.86 20.83 -3.80
CA GLY A 13 38.47 20.82 -3.36
C GLY A 13 37.64 19.82 -4.16
N LEU A 14 37.74 19.85 -5.49
CA LEU A 14 37.06 18.90 -6.38
C LEU A 14 37.51 17.46 -6.10
N PHE A 15 38.82 17.22 -5.95
CA PHE A 15 39.34 15.90 -5.65
C PHE A 15 38.81 15.36 -4.31
N THR A 16 38.80 16.19 -3.27
CA THR A 16 38.27 15.81 -1.94
C THR A 16 36.78 15.49 -2.01
N GLN A 17 36.01 16.30 -2.76
CA GLN A 17 34.59 16.08 -3.00
C GLN A 17 34.35 14.73 -3.70
N TRP A 18 35.14 14.41 -4.74
CA TRP A 18 35.08 13.13 -5.44
C TRP A 18 35.46 11.95 -4.54
N MET A 19 36.54 12.06 -3.76
CA MET A 19 36.96 11.00 -2.85
C MET A 19 35.90 10.71 -1.77
N SER A 20 35.21 11.74 -1.29
CA SER A 20 34.10 11.58 -0.33
C SER A 20 32.89 10.85 -0.92
N ALA A 21 32.72 10.91 -2.24
CA ALA A 21 31.61 10.30 -2.96
C ALA A 21 31.79 8.80 -3.23
N ILE A 22 33.03 8.29 -3.25
CA ILE A 22 33.34 6.88 -3.51
C ILE A 22 32.72 5.96 -2.46
N GLY A 23 32.79 6.33 -1.17
CA GLY A 23 32.24 5.52 -0.08
C GLY A 23 30.75 5.21 -0.26
N PRO A 24 29.87 6.23 -0.40
CA PRO A 24 28.45 6.03 -0.71
C PRO A 24 28.21 5.20 -1.97
N ILE A 25 28.96 5.43 -3.05
CA ILE A 25 28.83 4.68 -4.30
C ILE A 25 29.11 3.19 -4.10
N LEU A 26 30.18 2.84 -3.39
CA LEU A 26 30.52 1.45 -3.08
C LEU A 26 29.47 0.79 -2.18
N GLN A 27 28.72 1.58 -1.42
CA GLN A 27 27.55 1.13 -0.66
C GLN A 27 26.28 1.06 -1.51
N GLY A 28 26.32 1.38 -2.80
CA GLY A 28 25.15 1.41 -3.69
C GLY A 28 24.23 2.61 -3.47
N ARG A 29 24.72 3.68 -2.84
CA ARG A 29 23.98 4.92 -2.58
C ARG A 29 24.45 6.05 -3.48
N LEU A 30 23.55 6.98 -3.79
CA LEU A 30 23.88 8.16 -4.56
C LEU A 30 24.58 9.20 -3.67
N PRO A 31 25.76 9.71 -4.02
CA PRO A 31 26.37 10.84 -3.32
C PRO A 31 25.79 12.17 -3.84
N MET A 32 25.31 13.01 -2.93
CA MET A 32 24.78 14.36 -3.25
C MET A 32 25.79 15.27 -3.94
N GLN A 33 27.09 14.97 -3.76
CA GLN A 33 28.20 15.70 -4.34
C GLN A 33 28.34 15.50 -5.85
N LEU A 34 27.91 14.35 -6.38
CA LEU A 34 28.03 14.03 -7.81
C LEU A 34 26.74 14.37 -8.56
N VAL A 35 25.58 14.15 -7.93
CA VAL A 35 24.28 14.51 -8.48
C VAL A 35 23.54 15.31 -7.42
N GLY A 36 23.47 16.63 -7.65
CA GLY A 36 22.80 17.54 -6.72
C GLY A 36 21.28 17.31 -6.66
N PRO A 37 20.61 17.67 -5.54
CA PRO A 37 19.17 17.44 -5.38
C PRO A 37 18.32 18.07 -6.49
N THR A 38 18.67 19.28 -6.92
CA THR A 38 17.96 19.98 -8.00
C THR A 38 18.06 19.25 -9.33
N GLN A 39 19.25 18.72 -9.65
CA GLN A 39 19.48 17.94 -10.86
C GLN A 39 18.71 16.62 -10.82
N LEU A 40 18.72 15.93 -9.68
CA LEU A 40 17.98 14.68 -9.52
C LEU A 40 16.46 14.92 -9.59
N THR A 41 15.94 15.97 -8.97
CA THR A 41 14.53 16.36 -9.07
C THR A 41 14.14 16.57 -10.54
N ALA A 42 14.92 17.35 -11.29
CA ALA A 42 14.66 17.60 -12.70
C ALA A 42 14.70 16.32 -13.55
N ILE A 43 15.59 15.37 -13.24
CA ILE A 43 15.63 14.05 -13.89
C ILE A 43 14.36 13.25 -13.59
N LEU A 44 13.96 13.18 -12.31
CA LEU A 44 12.77 12.43 -11.91
C LEU A 44 11.49 13.04 -12.49
N GLU A 45 11.37 14.37 -12.50
CA GLU A 45 10.24 15.06 -13.14
C GLU A 45 10.15 14.75 -14.62
N ARG A 46 11.28 14.78 -15.35
CA ARG A 46 11.32 14.41 -16.78
C ARG A 46 10.90 12.95 -17.00
N ILE A 47 11.38 12.03 -16.16
CA ILE A 47 10.96 10.63 -16.22
C ILE A 47 9.45 10.52 -15.98
N GLN A 48 8.92 11.22 -14.97
CA GLN A 48 7.49 11.20 -14.66
C GLN A 48 6.64 11.80 -15.78
N SER A 49 7.10 12.85 -16.46
CA SER A 49 6.45 13.42 -17.64
C SER A 49 6.48 12.47 -18.83
N ALA A 50 7.59 11.77 -19.06
CA ALA A 50 7.67 10.75 -20.11
C ALA A 50 6.72 9.57 -19.85
N LEU A 51 6.59 9.16 -18.58
CA LEU A 51 5.65 8.13 -18.13
C LEU A 51 4.18 8.60 -18.09
N ALA A 52 3.92 9.89 -18.26
CA ALA A 52 2.55 10.39 -18.39
C ALA A 52 2.01 10.26 -19.83
N SER A 53 2.87 9.90 -20.80
CA SER A 53 2.44 9.68 -22.18
C SER A 53 1.50 8.47 -22.30
N GLU A 54 0.53 8.56 -23.23
CA GLU A 54 -0.54 7.57 -23.42
C GLU A 54 -0.03 6.12 -23.60
N ASP A 55 1.18 5.96 -24.13
CA ASP A 55 1.79 4.67 -24.43
C ASP A 55 2.23 3.86 -23.18
N THR A 56 2.27 4.47 -22.00
CA THR A 56 2.88 3.86 -20.79
C THR A 56 1.89 3.37 -19.72
N GLU A 57 0.61 3.19 -20.07
CA GLU A 57 -0.43 2.59 -19.22
C GLU A 57 -0.40 3.03 -17.73
N GLY A 58 -0.26 4.33 -17.48
CA GLY A 58 -0.37 4.88 -16.13
C GLY A 58 0.74 4.48 -15.16
N LEU A 59 1.95 4.19 -15.65
CA LEU A 59 3.12 4.03 -14.80
C LEU A 59 3.46 5.34 -14.06
N ILE A 60 3.82 5.22 -12.80
CA ILE A 60 4.24 6.33 -11.93
C ILE A 60 5.51 5.95 -11.18
N LEU A 61 6.29 6.95 -10.80
CA LEU A 61 7.42 6.76 -9.90
C LEU A 61 6.95 6.24 -8.55
N THR A 62 7.49 5.11 -8.08
CA THR A 62 7.19 4.60 -6.74
C THR A 62 7.67 5.57 -5.65
N HIS A 63 8.78 6.26 -5.91
CA HIS A 63 9.40 7.19 -4.96
C HIS A 63 9.73 8.52 -5.67
N PRO A 64 8.84 9.53 -5.62
CA PRO A 64 9.12 10.84 -6.22
C PRO A 64 10.08 11.69 -5.38
N ASN A 65 10.26 11.36 -4.10
CA ASN A 65 11.12 12.13 -3.20
C ASN A 65 12.61 11.79 -3.44
N VAL A 66 13.40 12.81 -3.82
CA VAL A 66 14.86 12.70 -4.02
C VAL A 66 15.62 12.12 -2.82
N ALA A 67 15.16 12.38 -1.59
CA ALA A 67 15.79 11.87 -0.38
C ALA A 67 15.83 10.33 -0.34
N TYR A 68 14.90 9.65 -1.01
CA TYR A 68 14.92 8.20 -1.13
C TYR A 68 16.20 7.71 -1.82
N TYR A 69 16.58 8.28 -2.96
CA TYR A 69 17.69 7.80 -3.80
C TYR A 69 19.07 8.05 -3.17
N TYR A 70 19.19 9.04 -2.28
CA TYR A 70 20.42 9.27 -1.52
C TYR A 70 20.61 8.26 -0.38
N ASN A 71 19.53 7.65 0.11
CA ASN A 71 19.56 6.71 1.22
C ASN A 71 19.40 5.24 0.78
N ALA A 72 18.77 5.00 -0.36
CA ALA A 72 18.49 3.68 -0.89
C ALA A 72 19.70 3.05 -1.60
N HIS A 73 19.75 1.72 -1.56
CA HIS A 73 20.75 0.91 -2.25
C HIS A 73 20.35 0.67 -3.72
N CYS A 74 20.25 1.73 -4.51
CA CYS A 74 19.74 1.70 -5.89
C CYS A 74 20.74 2.20 -6.93
N VAL A 75 22.01 2.38 -6.56
CA VAL A 75 23.06 2.88 -7.46
C VAL A 75 24.02 1.77 -7.82
N LEU A 76 24.29 1.65 -9.12
CA LEU A 76 25.41 0.91 -9.67
C LEU A 76 26.41 1.91 -10.25
N ALA A 77 27.71 1.62 -10.10
CA ALA A 77 28.74 2.46 -10.69
C ALA A 77 29.82 1.62 -11.35
N SER A 78 30.33 2.13 -12.47
CA SER A 78 31.49 1.59 -13.16
C SER A 78 32.40 2.73 -13.56
N ALA A 79 33.70 2.49 -13.54
CA ALA A 79 34.70 3.48 -13.92
C ALA A 79 35.45 3.02 -15.17
N SER A 80 35.76 3.98 -16.04
CA SER A 80 36.75 3.86 -17.10
C SER A 80 37.90 4.82 -16.83
N GLU A 81 38.94 4.79 -17.67
CA GLU A 81 40.07 5.72 -17.57
C GLU A 81 39.66 7.21 -17.61
N LYS A 82 38.51 7.52 -18.22
CA LYS A 82 38.08 8.91 -18.48
C LYS A 82 36.78 9.30 -17.80
N ALA A 83 36.01 8.35 -17.29
CA ALA A 83 34.66 8.61 -16.84
C ALA A 83 34.20 7.67 -15.73
N LEU A 84 33.38 8.20 -14.83
CA LEU A 84 32.57 7.44 -13.89
C LEU A 84 31.15 7.37 -14.44
N TYR A 85 30.65 6.16 -14.65
CA TYR A 85 29.26 5.91 -15.03
C TYR A 85 28.48 5.56 -13.78
N ILE A 86 27.42 6.32 -13.52
CA ILE A 86 26.50 6.08 -12.40
C ILE A 86 25.14 5.72 -13.00
N GLN A 87 24.68 4.52 -12.70
CA GLN A 87 23.36 4.04 -13.08
C GLN A 87 22.47 4.04 -11.83
N ILE A 88 21.40 4.85 -11.87
CA ILE A 88 20.41 4.92 -10.80
C ILE A 88 19.22 4.05 -11.21
N GLN A 89 18.89 3.06 -10.37
CA GLN A 89 17.70 2.25 -10.55
C GLN A 89 16.48 3.00 -10.01
N VAL A 90 15.61 3.44 -10.91
CA VAL A 90 14.39 4.17 -10.57
C VAL A 90 13.20 3.21 -10.65
N PRO A 91 12.59 2.82 -9.51
CA PRO A 91 11.46 1.90 -9.52
C PRO A 91 10.19 2.60 -10.00
N PHE A 92 9.48 1.93 -10.92
CA PHE A 92 8.17 2.33 -11.41
C PHE A 92 7.11 1.37 -10.90
N GLN A 93 5.88 1.85 -10.81
CA GLN A 93 4.71 1.03 -10.54
C GLN A 93 3.51 1.53 -11.33
N ALA A 94 2.60 0.62 -11.69
CA ALA A 94 1.35 1.02 -12.33
C ALA A 94 0.46 1.76 -11.32
N ARG A 95 -0.19 2.85 -11.73
CA ARG A 95 -1.14 3.58 -10.89
C ARG A 95 -2.31 2.69 -10.44
N SER A 96 -2.68 1.71 -11.27
CA SER A 96 -3.68 0.69 -10.96
C SER A 96 -3.31 -0.22 -9.79
N THR A 97 -2.05 -0.22 -9.32
CA THR A 97 -1.62 -0.98 -8.14
C THR A 97 -1.48 -0.14 -6.87
N MET A 98 -1.72 1.17 -6.94
CA MET A 98 -1.84 2.03 -5.77
C MET A 98 -3.29 2.08 -5.29
N PHE A 99 -3.50 1.77 -4.00
CA PHE A 99 -4.82 1.78 -3.38
C PHE A 99 -4.84 2.68 -2.15
N HIS A 100 -5.90 3.47 -2.02
CA HIS A 100 -6.27 4.09 -0.76
C HIS A 100 -7.06 3.06 0.06
N VAL A 101 -6.48 2.63 1.18
CA VAL A 101 -7.10 1.62 2.05
C VAL A 101 -7.84 2.29 3.19
N TYR A 102 -9.12 1.95 3.34
CA TYR A 102 -10.03 2.41 4.36
C TYR A 102 -10.38 1.26 5.31
N HIS A 103 -10.48 1.56 6.60
CA HIS A 103 -11.03 0.64 7.58
C HIS A 103 -12.56 0.77 7.60
N VAL A 104 -13.25 -0.32 7.28
CA VAL A 104 -14.70 -0.37 7.14
C VAL A 104 -15.34 -0.54 8.51
N LEU A 105 -16.03 0.51 8.95
CA LEU A 105 -16.79 0.50 10.19
C LEU A 105 -18.25 0.15 9.93
N ARG A 106 -18.68 -1.01 10.44
CA ARG A 106 -20.07 -1.47 10.35
C ARG A 106 -20.86 -1.06 11.58
N TYR A 107 -22.00 -0.40 11.37
CA TYR A 107 -22.89 0.06 12.44
C TYR A 107 -24.34 -0.33 12.15
N PRO A 108 -25.11 -0.71 13.19
CA PRO A 108 -26.53 -0.92 13.04
C PRO A 108 -27.23 0.41 12.85
N VAL A 109 -28.13 0.47 11.88
CA VAL A 109 -29.01 1.60 11.64
C VAL A 109 -30.42 1.23 12.04
N PHE A 110 -31.02 2.00 12.95
CA PHE A 110 -32.37 1.72 13.44
C PHE A 110 -33.44 2.10 12.42
N LEU A 111 -34.48 1.27 12.35
CA LEU A 111 -35.73 1.60 11.66
C LEU A 111 -36.60 2.52 12.54
N PRO A 112 -37.62 3.18 11.98
CA PRO A 112 -38.49 4.10 12.72
C PRO A 112 -39.16 3.51 13.97
N ASN A 113 -39.29 2.18 14.04
CA ASN A 113 -39.84 1.49 15.20
C ASN A 113 -38.87 1.42 16.41
N ASN A 114 -37.63 1.88 16.25
CA ASN A 114 -36.60 1.97 17.31
C ASN A 114 -36.22 0.63 17.98
N GLN A 115 -36.73 -0.49 17.47
CA GLN A 115 -36.45 -1.84 17.99
C GLN A 115 -35.85 -2.74 16.93
N THR A 116 -36.00 -2.41 15.66
CA THR A 116 -35.39 -3.15 14.56
C THR A 116 -34.20 -2.37 14.05
N ALA A 117 -33.07 -3.04 13.87
CA ALA A 117 -31.88 -2.46 13.26
C ALA A 117 -31.47 -3.26 12.02
N THR A 118 -30.97 -2.55 11.02
CA THR A 118 -30.36 -3.13 9.83
C THR A 118 -28.85 -2.98 9.91
N THR A 119 -28.11 -3.99 9.49
CA THR A 119 -26.65 -3.93 9.43
C THR A 119 -26.19 -4.55 8.13
N ILE A 120 -25.28 -3.87 7.44
CA ILE A 120 -24.63 -4.42 6.26
C ILE A 120 -23.80 -5.65 6.63
N THR A 121 -23.97 -6.72 5.87
CA THR A 121 -23.26 -8.00 6.07
C THR A 121 -22.34 -8.29 4.90
N SER A 122 -21.45 -9.27 5.09
CA SER A 122 -20.56 -9.78 4.04
C SER A 122 -19.63 -8.73 3.42
N VAL A 123 -19.27 -7.70 4.19
CA VAL A 123 -18.23 -6.73 3.79
C VAL A 123 -16.93 -7.00 4.55
N PRO A 124 -15.76 -6.84 3.91
CA PRO A 124 -14.45 -7.01 4.54
C PRO A 124 -14.21 -5.93 5.61
N GLU A 125 -13.16 -6.13 6.42
CA GLU A 125 -12.75 -5.16 7.44
C GLU A 125 -12.00 -3.98 6.81
N TYR A 126 -11.29 -4.21 5.71
CA TYR A 126 -10.56 -3.19 4.99
C TYR A 126 -11.00 -3.17 3.53
N TYR A 127 -11.07 -1.97 2.98
CA TYR A 127 -11.49 -1.70 1.61
C TYR A 127 -10.46 -0.80 0.94
N GLY A 128 -9.83 -1.28 -0.11
CA GLY A 128 -8.94 -0.50 -0.94
C GLY A 128 -9.63 -0.09 -2.23
N ILE A 129 -9.47 1.16 -2.64
CA ILE A 129 -9.87 1.64 -3.97
C ILE A 129 -8.66 2.25 -4.67
N SER A 130 -8.50 1.98 -5.95
CA SER A 130 -7.38 2.50 -6.73
C SER A 130 -7.49 4.01 -6.93
N GLU A 131 -6.37 4.69 -7.14
CA GLU A 131 -6.36 6.15 -7.35
C GLU A 131 -7.18 6.58 -8.58
N ASP A 132 -7.23 5.75 -9.62
CA ASP A 132 -8.02 5.99 -10.83
C ASP A 132 -9.50 5.60 -10.70
N LEU A 133 -9.92 5.10 -9.53
CA LEU A 133 -11.27 4.64 -9.22
C LEU A 133 -11.78 3.54 -10.17
N LYS A 134 -10.89 2.76 -10.80
CA LYS A 134 -11.26 1.67 -11.71
C LYS A 134 -11.15 0.29 -11.09
N SER A 135 -10.47 0.17 -9.96
CA SER A 135 -10.21 -1.11 -9.31
C SER A 135 -10.41 -1.00 -7.81
N GLU A 136 -10.76 -2.13 -7.20
CA GLU A 136 -10.89 -2.28 -5.77
C GLU A 136 -10.15 -3.52 -5.28
N VAL A 137 -9.86 -3.53 -3.98
CA VAL A 137 -9.32 -4.67 -3.28
C VAL A 137 -10.02 -4.82 -1.94
N LEU A 138 -10.49 -6.04 -1.67
CA LEU A 138 -11.17 -6.39 -0.44
C LEU A 138 -10.17 -7.09 0.48
N LEU A 139 -9.96 -6.56 1.68
CA LEU A 139 -8.88 -6.98 2.57
C LEU A 139 -9.43 -7.43 3.93
N SER A 140 -9.02 -8.63 4.36
CA SER A 140 -9.19 -9.06 5.74
C SER A 140 -8.13 -8.42 6.66
N SER A 141 -8.32 -8.52 7.99
CA SER A 141 -7.23 -8.15 8.93
C SER A 141 -5.93 -8.91 8.68
N ASN A 142 -6.00 -10.16 8.22
CA ASN A 142 -4.79 -10.94 7.93
C ASN A 142 -4.07 -10.41 6.69
N ASP A 143 -4.81 -10.07 5.64
CA ASP A 143 -4.25 -9.51 4.41
C ASP A 143 -3.57 -8.18 4.73
N PHE A 144 -4.29 -7.27 5.42
CA PHE A 144 -3.75 -5.97 5.80
C PHE A 144 -2.57 -6.09 6.76
N GLY A 145 -2.63 -7.03 7.72
CA GLY A 145 -1.54 -7.31 8.66
C GLY A 145 -0.27 -7.86 8.02
N SER A 146 -0.36 -8.41 6.81
CA SER A 146 0.80 -8.85 6.03
C SER A 146 1.52 -7.71 5.28
N CYS A 147 0.91 -6.52 5.27
CA CYS A 147 1.45 -5.37 4.57
C CYS A 147 2.31 -4.51 5.52
N SER A 148 3.40 -3.94 5.01
CA SER A 148 4.35 -3.17 5.82
C SER A 148 5.03 -2.03 5.05
N GLY A 149 5.59 -1.06 5.78
CA GLY A 149 6.30 0.09 5.22
C GLY A 149 5.42 1.32 4.92
N THR A 150 6.05 2.36 4.39
CA THR A 150 5.41 3.63 4.00
C THR A 150 6.00 4.14 2.68
N PRO A 151 5.28 4.09 1.55
CA PRO A 151 3.93 3.51 1.39
C PRO A 151 3.91 2.01 1.70
N MET A 152 2.76 1.54 2.17
CA MET A 152 2.59 0.16 2.63
C MET A 152 2.60 -0.81 1.45
N LYS A 153 3.45 -1.83 1.50
CA LYS A 153 3.57 -2.89 0.49
C LYS A 153 3.08 -4.21 1.07
N CYS A 154 2.21 -4.89 0.35
CA CYS A 154 1.70 -6.21 0.72
C CYS A 154 2.57 -7.30 0.08
N ALA A 155 3.04 -8.26 0.89
CA ALA A 155 3.89 -9.34 0.41
C ALA A 155 3.11 -10.43 -0.32
N ALA A 156 1.86 -10.66 0.08
CA ALA A 156 0.98 -11.63 -0.55
C ALA A 156 0.33 -11.05 -1.81
N PRO A 157 0.12 -11.87 -2.87
CA PRO A 157 -0.67 -11.46 -4.00
C PRO A 157 -2.11 -11.20 -3.55
N LEU A 158 -2.59 -9.98 -3.75
CA LEU A 158 -3.95 -9.57 -3.43
C LEU A 158 -4.83 -9.72 -4.67
N LEU A 159 -6.08 -10.16 -4.47
CA LEU A 159 -7.07 -10.20 -5.54
C LEU A 159 -7.59 -8.79 -5.81
N ILE A 160 -7.07 -8.17 -6.87
CA ILE A 160 -7.57 -6.90 -7.38
C ILE A 160 -8.76 -7.19 -8.31
N GLN A 161 -9.86 -6.49 -8.09
CA GLN A 161 -11.07 -6.62 -8.88
C GLN A 161 -11.34 -5.31 -9.60
N ALA A 162 -11.86 -5.38 -10.83
CA ALA A 162 -12.36 -4.18 -11.50
C ALA A 162 -13.56 -3.65 -10.71
N LEU A 163 -13.62 -2.34 -10.55
CA LEU A 163 -14.75 -1.69 -9.89
C LEU A 163 -15.96 -1.80 -10.82
N ASP A 164 -16.92 -2.64 -10.44
CA ASP A 164 -18.15 -2.87 -11.21
C ASP A 164 -19.40 -2.48 -10.41
N ASP A 165 -20.54 -2.44 -11.09
CA ASP A 165 -21.82 -2.12 -10.44
C ASP A 165 -22.31 -3.24 -9.49
N LYS A 166 -21.59 -4.36 -9.36
CA LYS A 166 -21.88 -5.44 -8.40
C LYS A 166 -21.10 -5.28 -7.11
N SER A 167 -20.06 -4.45 -7.06
CA SER A 167 -19.37 -4.15 -5.81
C SER A 167 -20.27 -3.36 -4.85
N CYS A 168 -20.58 -3.98 -3.71
CA CYS A 168 -21.35 -3.31 -2.67
C CYS A 168 -20.60 -2.11 -2.07
N LEU A 169 -19.33 -2.30 -1.67
CA LEU A 169 -18.54 -1.22 -1.06
C LEU A 169 -18.13 -0.16 -2.09
N GLY A 170 -17.81 -0.59 -3.32
CA GLY A 170 -17.56 0.31 -4.44
C GLY A 170 -18.73 1.23 -4.73
N ASN A 171 -19.94 0.67 -4.84
CA ASN A 171 -21.14 1.47 -5.04
C ASN A 171 -21.45 2.39 -3.85
N LEU A 172 -21.28 1.91 -2.62
CA LEU A 172 -21.42 2.75 -1.42
C LEU A 172 -20.44 3.93 -1.44
N PHE A 173 -19.18 3.67 -1.79
CA PHE A 173 -18.13 4.68 -1.86
C PHE A 173 -18.43 5.73 -2.94
N LEU A 174 -18.87 5.29 -4.13
CA LEU A 174 -19.24 6.14 -5.25
C LEU A 174 -20.66 6.73 -5.15
N ARG A 175 -21.40 6.45 -4.06
CA ARG A 175 -22.81 6.87 -3.87
C ARG A 175 -23.74 6.42 -5.00
N LYS A 176 -23.50 5.23 -5.53
CA LYS A 176 -24.33 4.53 -6.52
C LYS A 176 -25.33 3.60 -5.83
N SER A 177 -26.13 2.90 -6.64
CA SER A 177 -27.10 1.89 -6.18
C SER A 177 -26.44 0.81 -5.31
N THR A 178 -27.00 0.57 -4.12
CA THR A 178 -26.48 -0.45 -3.20
C THR A 178 -27.28 -1.75 -3.27
N THR A 179 -27.96 -2.00 -4.39
CA THR A 179 -28.79 -3.20 -4.59
C THR A 179 -28.00 -4.50 -4.45
N SER A 180 -26.69 -4.45 -4.73
CA SER A 180 -25.70 -5.52 -4.54
C SER A 180 -25.33 -5.80 -3.08
N CYS A 181 -25.65 -4.90 -2.16
CA CYS A 181 -25.34 -5.07 -0.75
C CYS A 181 -26.30 -6.05 -0.05
N SER A 182 -25.72 -6.86 0.82
CA SER A 182 -26.46 -7.75 1.72
C SER A 182 -26.66 -7.09 3.08
N TYR A 183 -27.85 -7.27 3.65
CA TYR A 183 -28.21 -6.68 4.94
C TYR A 183 -28.79 -7.77 5.85
N ALA A 184 -28.40 -7.75 7.12
CA ALA A 184 -29.07 -8.49 8.17
C ALA A 184 -30.02 -7.57 8.92
N VAL A 185 -31.21 -8.09 9.22
CA VAL A 185 -32.22 -7.42 10.05
C VAL A 185 -32.18 -8.07 11.43
N SER A 186 -31.89 -7.25 12.45
CA SER A 186 -31.93 -7.66 13.85
C SER A 186 -33.22 -7.14 14.48
N LEU A 187 -34.10 -8.06 14.89
CA LEU A 187 -35.29 -7.74 15.67
C LEU A 187 -34.91 -7.54 17.13
N HIS A 188 -35.53 -6.57 17.81
CA HIS A 188 -35.30 -6.24 19.22
C HIS A 188 -33.84 -5.85 19.55
N TYR A 189 -33.18 -5.14 18.65
CA TYR A 189 -31.84 -4.63 18.87
C TYR A 189 -31.85 -3.55 19.96
N ASN A 190 -31.17 -3.80 21.08
CA ASN A 190 -31.23 -2.97 22.29
C ASN A 190 -29.87 -2.40 22.73
N VAL A 191 -28.82 -2.58 21.92
CA VAL A 191 -27.46 -2.17 22.25
C VAL A 191 -27.24 -0.72 21.84
N THR A 192 -26.79 0.11 22.77
CA THR A 192 -26.32 1.46 22.46
C THR A 192 -24.82 1.42 22.21
N SER A 193 -24.37 1.88 21.05
CA SER A 193 -22.97 2.01 20.68
C SER A 193 -22.64 3.45 20.36
N VAL A 194 -21.56 3.96 20.95
CA VAL A 194 -20.98 5.25 20.64
C VAL A 194 -19.50 5.04 20.41
N LYS A 195 -19.04 5.28 19.19
CA LYS A 195 -17.62 5.19 18.81
C LYS A 195 -17.12 6.52 18.32
N ARG A 196 -15.94 6.92 18.78
CA ARG A 196 -15.26 8.10 18.25
C ARG A 196 -14.64 7.78 16.89
N VAL A 197 -14.95 8.62 15.91
CA VAL A 197 -14.38 8.59 14.55
C VAL A 197 -13.82 9.99 14.31
N ASP A 198 -12.52 10.14 14.56
CA ASP A 198 -11.83 11.44 14.53
C ASP A 198 -12.50 12.49 15.45
N LYS A 199 -13.06 13.57 14.88
CA LYS A 199 -13.79 14.63 15.59
C LYS A 199 -15.28 14.35 15.76
N TYR A 200 -15.78 13.25 15.21
CA TYR A 200 -17.18 12.84 15.26
C TYR A 200 -17.40 11.67 16.23
N LEU A 201 -18.64 11.53 16.69
CA LEU A 201 -19.14 10.39 17.44
C LEU A 201 -20.15 9.67 16.56
N LEU A 202 -19.85 8.43 16.18
CA LEU A 202 -20.79 7.55 15.51
C LEU A 202 -21.71 6.93 16.57
N ILE A 203 -22.98 7.25 16.47
CA ILE A 203 -24.01 6.90 17.44
C ILE A 203 -24.97 5.90 16.80
N SER A 204 -25.22 4.81 17.52
CA SER A 204 -26.27 3.84 17.26
C SER A 204 -27.00 3.58 18.58
N ASN A 205 -28.24 4.04 18.71
CA ASN A 205 -29.00 4.08 19.95
C ASN A 205 -30.49 3.79 19.72
N PRO A 206 -31.04 2.71 20.30
CA PRO A 206 -32.44 2.37 20.08
C PRO A 206 -33.44 3.29 20.80
N VAL A 207 -33.09 3.93 21.93
CA VAL A 207 -34.14 4.47 22.84
C VAL A 207 -33.83 5.84 23.44
N ASN A 208 -33.27 6.80 22.70
CA ASN A 208 -32.92 8.14 23.24
C ASN A 208 -32.17 8.09 24.59
N ARG A 209 -31.44 6.98 24.87
CA ARG A 209 -30.71 6.75 26.12
C ARG A 209 -29.46 7.61 26.25
N ILE A 210 -29.18 8.40 25.23
CA ILE A 210 -28.04 9.27 25.16
C ILE A 210 -28.53 10.65 25.58
N ARG A 211 -27.91 11.15 26.65
CA ARG A 211 -28.13 12.51 27.14
C ARG A 211 -26.91 13.34 26.84
N MET A 212 -27.13 14.52 26.29
CA MET A 212 -26.08 15.51 26.10
C MET A 212 -26.30 16.63 27.11
N HIS A 213 -25.26 16.95 27.87
CA HIS A 213 -25.23 18.05 28.83
C HIS A 213 -24.21 19.08 28.36
N CYS A 214 -24.63 20.34 28.23
CA CYS A 214 -23.76 21.41 27.75
C CYS A 214 -23.61 22.48 28.84
N LEU A 215 -22.40 23.01 29.02
CA LEU A 215 -22.14 24.08 30.00
C LEU A 215 -22.95 25.35 29.75
N SER A 216 -23.26 25.63 28.48
CA SER A 216 -24.07 26.78 28.07
C SER A 216 -25.55 26.63 28.43
N ASP A 217 -26.03 25.40 28.63
CA ASP A 217 -27.42 25.11 28.94
C ASP A 217 -27.51 23.82 29.79
N PRO A 218 -27.30 23.94 31.12
CA PRO A 218 -27.24 22.79 32.01
C PRO A 218 -28.58 22.06 32.14
N ASN A 219 -29.69 22.73 31.79
CA ASN A 219 -31.04 22.22 32.01
C ASN A 219 -31.65 21.55 30.76
N VAL A 220 -31.10 21.78 29.57
CA VAL A 220 -31.63 21.18 28.34
C VAL A 220 -30.93 19.86 28.03
N VAL A 221 -31.59 18.76 28.36
CA VAL A 221 -31.25 17.43 27.84
C VAL A 221 -31.75 17.35 26.40
N LYS A 222 -30.84 17.45 25.43
CA LYS A 222 -31.18 17.25 24.03
C LYS A 222 -31.28 15.76 23.71
N SER A 223 -32.40 15.35 23.12
CA SER A 223 -32.53 14.02 22.53
C SER A 223 -31.54 13.90 21.37
N VAL A 224 -30.79 12.80 21.35
CA VAL A 224 -29.84 12.49 20.28
C VAL A 224 -30.48 11.49 19.32
N CYS A 225 -30.12 11.58 18.04
CA CYS A 225 -30.53 10.67 16.97
C CYS A 225 -30.42 9.17 17.37
N ALA A 226 -31.23 8.33 16.73
CA ALA A 226 -31.12 6.88 16.87
C ALA A 226 -29.91 6.32 16.11
N SER A 227 -29.58 6.89 14.95
CA SER A 227 -28.39 6.52 14.17
C SER A 227 -27.87 7.74 13.43
N CYS A 228 -26.72 8.27 13.85
CA CYS A 228 -26.08 9.38 13.14
C CYS A 228 -24.61 9.52 13.52
N LEU A 229 -23.89 10.30 12.71
CA LEU A 229 -22.64 10.92 13.12
C LEU A 229 -22.96 12.23 13.83
N LEU A 230 -22.49 12.38 15.06
CA LEU A 230 -22.65 13.56 15.89
C LEU A 230 -21.30 14.26 16.07
N LYS A 231 -21.20 15.52 15.67
CA LYS A 231 -20.13 16.39 16.13
C LYS A 231 -20.49 16.94 17.51
N LEU A 232 -19.71 16.60 18.53
CA LEU A 232 -20.01 17.04 19.90
C LEU A 232 -19.67 18.53 20.05
N PRO A 233 -20.63 19.41 20.39
CA PRO A 233 -20.34 20.83 20.53
C PRO A 233 -19.38 21.09 21.70
N CYS A 234 -18.65 22.19 21.61
CA CYS A 234 -17.69 22.59 22.62
C CYS A 234 -18.34 22.82 23.99
N GLY A 235 -17.73 22.27 25.04
CA GLY A 235 -18.29 22.34 26.40
C GLY A 235 -19.53 21.46 26.60
N CYS A 236 -19.86 20.58 25.63
CA CYS A 236 -20.85 19.54 25.82
C CYS A 236 -20.19 18.20 26.18
N THR A 237 -20.93 17.44 26.98
CA THR A 237 -20.60 16.08 27.41
C THR A 237 -21.75 15.16 27.01
N LEU A 238 -21.43 14.13 26.25
CA LEU A 238 -22.35 13.05 25.90
C LEU A 238 -22.23 11.95 26.96
N MET A 239 -23.35 11.49 27.51
CA MET A 239 -23.39 10.38 28.46
C MET A 239 -24.23 9.24 27.88
N SER A 240 -23.67 8.03 27.87
CA SER A 240 -24.37 6.81 27.44
C SER A 240 -23.81 5.58 28.15
N SER A 241 -24.70 4.78 28.74
CA SER A 241 -24.35 3.47 29.32
C SER A 241 -23.14 3.51 30.27
N GLY A 242 -23.07 4.55 31.12
CA GLY A 242 -21.97 4.75 32.07
C GLY A 242 -20.66 5.28 31.48
N LYS A 243 -20.59 5.50 30.17
CA LYS A 243 -19.46 6.14 29.49
C LYS A 243 -19.77 7.61 29.20
N THR A 244 -18.71 8.43 29.22
CA THR A 244 -18.79 9.88 28.99
C THR A 244 -17.83 10.29 27.89
N TRP A 245 -18.31 11.06 26.91
CA TRP A 245 -17.50 11.68 25.87
C TRP A 245 -17.60 13.18 26.03
N SER A 246 -16.48 13.85 26.28
CA SER A 246 -16.45 15.30 26.51
C SER A 246 -15.59 15.97 25.45
N HIS A 247 -16.03 17.10 24.94
CA HIS A 247 -15.19 17.96 24.11
C HIS A 247 -14.65 19.10 24.99
N MET A 248 -13.38 18.96 25.41
CA MET A 248 -12.73 19.90 26.31
C MET A 248 -12.63 21.29 25.68
N THR A 249 -12.95 22.31 26.48
CA THR A 249 -13.06 23.71 26.05
C THR A 249 -11.73 24.38 25.72
N SER A 250 -10.59 23.81 26.15
CA SER A 250 -9.26 24.39 25.90
C SER A 250 -8.79 24.27 24.44
N VAL A 251 -9.40 23.39 23.64
CA VAL A 251 -9.00 23.11 22.23
C VAL A 251 -10.19 23.30 21.29
N CYS A 252 -11.03 24.28 21.59
CA CYS A 252 -12.31 24.46 20.93
C CYS A 252 -12.32 25.72 20.07
N ASP A 253 -12.32 25.53 18.75
CA ASP A 253 -12.59 26.61 17.81
C ASP A 253 -14.09 26.95 17.83
N ARG A 254 -14.43 28.12 18.38
CA ARG A 254 -15.81 28.58 18.53
C ARG A 254 -16.53 28.79 17.20
N SER A 255 -15.80 28.86 16.08
CA SER A 255 -16.39 28.99 14.74
C SER A 255 -17.10 27.71 14.26
N GLN A 256 -16.90 26.58 14.92
CA GLN A 256 -17.40 25.27 14.50
C GLN A 256 -18.57 24.73 15.34
N GLN A 257 -19.43 25.61 15.82
CA GLN A 257 -20.62 25.24 16.60
C GLN A 257 -21.77 24.83 15.67
N GLY A 258 -22.06 23.53 15.63
CA GLY A 258 -23.18 22.95 14.89
C GLY A 258 -23.34 21.47 15.22
N ILE A 259 -24.58 20.98 15.30
CA ILE A 259 -24.86 19.55 15.30
C ILE A 259 -24.99 19.17 13.83
N ASP A 260 -23.88 18.72 13.23
CA ASP A 260 -23.93 18.11 11.91
C ASP A 260 -24.50 16.71 12.10
N MET A 261 -25.76 16.51 11.73
CA MET A 261 -26.43 15.22 11.80
C MET A 261 -26.47 14.62 10.40
N PHE A 262 -25.58 13.67 10.14
CA PHE A 262 -25.61 12.91 8.88
C PHE A 262 -26.60 11.75 9.05
N SER A 263 -27.85 11.95 8.62
CA SER A 263 -28.96 11.00 8.77
C SER A 263 -29.04 9.92 7.68
N ASP A 264 -28.22 10.00 6.63
CA ASP A 264 -28.54 9.32 5.36
C ASP A 264 -27.98 7.91 5.22
N ILE A 265 -27.52 7.27 6.31
CA ILE A 265 -26.83 5.97 6.24
C ILE A 265 -27.77 4.82 5.80
N ASN A 266 -29.10 5.04 5.72
CA ASN A 266 -30.08 4.01 5.37
C ASN A 266 -30.94 4.28 4.12
N GLN A 267 -30.64 5.32 3.32
CA GLN A 267 -31.34 5.58 2.06
C GLN A 267 -31.58 4.30 1.23
N PRO A 268 -30.60 3.39 1.08
CA PRO A 268 -30.80 2.25 0.19
C PRO A 268 -31.64 1.11 0.76
N PHE A 269 -31.71 0.98 2.10
CA PHE A 269 -32.63 0.02 2.73
C PHE A 269 -34.08 0.54 2.64
N ALA A 270 -34.29 1.85 2.81
CA ALA A 270 -35.59 2.48 2.64
C ALA A 270 -36.12 2.30 1.21
N GLU A 271 -35.26 2.48 0.20
CA GLU A 271 -35.60 2.25 -1.21
C GLU A 271 -35.96 0.78 -1.49
N LYS A 272 -35.20 -0.19 -0.94
CA LYS A 272 -35.36 -1.62 -1.29
C LYS A 272 -36.46 -2.35 -0.51
N VAL A 273 -36.69 -2.01 0.76
CA VAL A 273 -37.58 -2.79 1.65
C VAL A 273 -38.97 -2.17 1.80
N LEU A 274 -39.08 -0.84 1.69
CA LEU A 274 -40.36 -0.17 1.86
C LEU A 274 -41.09 0.05 0.53
N ASP A 275 -40.51 -0.41 -0.59
CA ASP A 275 -41.01 -0.20 -1.96
C ASP A 275 -41.42 1.25 -2.22
N LEU A 276 -40.70 2.16 -1.56
CA LEU A 276 -40.90 3.58 -1.72
C LEU A 276 -40.28 3.89 -3.08
N LYS A 277 -41.13 4.12 -4.10
CA LYS A 277 -40.75 4.94 -5.27
C LYS A 277 -39.90 6.09 -4.74
N PRO A 278 -38.80 6.51 -5.40
CA PRO A 278 -37.92 7.56 -4.92
C PRO A 278 -38.79 8.68 -4.41
N LEU A 279 -38.99 8.69 -3.08
CA LEU A 279 -39.88 9.64 -2.47
C LEU A 279 -39.20 10.95 -2.77
N ASP A 280 -39.99 11.93 -3.19
CA ASP A 280 -39.53 13.29 -3.29
C ASP A 280 -38.89 13.66 -1.94
N TRP A 281 -37.58 13.46 -1.84
CA TRP A 281 -36.88 13.43 -0.58
C TRP A 281 -36.74 14.85 -0.06
N GLU A 282 -36.93 15.86 -0.91
CA GLU A 282 -37.15 17.24 -0.47
C GLU A 282 -38.35 17.36 0.48
N SER A 283 -39.44 16.61 0.21
CA SER A 283 -40.62 16.57 1.07
C SER A 283 -40.42 15.80 2.39
N LEU A 284 -39.54 14.79 2.44
CA LEU A 284 -39.30 14.00 3.67
C LEU A 284 -38.14 14.57 4.50
N SER A 285 -37.11 15.07 3.83
CA SER A 285 -36.04 15.84 4.45
C SER A 285 -36.56 17.17 5.00
N SER A 286 -37.60 17.80 4.45
CA SER A 286 -38.19 19.00 5.08
C SER A 286 -38.93 18.68 6.40
N VAL A 287 -39.48 17.48 6.54
CA VAL A 287 -40.07 16.99 7.81
C VAL A 287 -38.98 16.64 8.83
N MET A 288 -37.81 16.17 8.39
CA MET A 288 -36.66 15.90 9.26
C MET A 288 -35.73 17.11 9.49
N ARG A 289 -35.73 18.11 8.59
CA ARG A 289 -34.96 19.37 8.63
C ARG A 289 -35.67 20.47 9.42
N GLY A 290 -36.61 20.13 10.31
CA GLY A 290 -37.12 21.07 11.30
C GLY A 290 -35.97 21.68 12.11
N ASN A 291 -35.52 22.87 11.68
CA ASN A 291 -34.44 23.73 12.22
C ASN A 291 -32.97 23.31 12.01
N LEU A 292 -32.56 22.87 10.82
CA LEU A 292 -31.13 22.75 10.49
C LEU A 292 -30.79 23.59 9.24
N THR A 293 -29.86 24.54 9.39
CA THR A 293 -29.36 25.42 8.35
C THR A 293 -28.47 24.65 7.37
N ASP A 294 -28.75 24.75 6.06
CA ASP A 294 -28.11 24.04 4.93
C ASP A 294 -26.61 24.37 4.68
N SER A 295 -25.87 24.94 5.64
CA SER A 295 -24.43 25.11 5.50
C SER A 295 -23.71 23.91 6.11
N VAL A 296 -22.69 23.40 5.39
CA VAL A 296 -21.70 22.42 5.89
C VAL A 296 -22.04 20.93 5.64
N LEU A 297 -22.28 20.56 4.39
CA LEU A 297 -21.77 19.27 3.90
C LEU A 297 -20.25 19.40 3.71
N GLY A 298 -19.47 18.78 4.61
CA GLY A 298 -18.02 18.70 4.45
C GLY A 298 -17.67 18.05 3.10
N LYS A 299 -16.95 18.78 2.24
CA LYS A 299 -16.39 18.23 1.00
C LYS A 299 -15.40 17.13 1.39
N LEU A 300 -15.60 15.92 0.87
CA LEU A 300 -14.53 14.92 0.77
C LEU A 300 -13.33 15.57 0.04
N PRO A 301 -12.08 15.11 0.27
CA PRO A 301 -10.94 15.60 -0.49
C PRO A 301 -11.28 15.53 -1.98
N ARG A 302 -11.19 16.68 -2.67
CA ARG A 302 -11.38 16.74 -4.12
C ARG A 302 -10.29 15.88 -4.75
N VAL A 303 -10.70 14.89 -5.54
CA VAL A 303 -9.83 14.29 -6.55
C VAL A 303 -9.44 15.42 -7.50
N PRO A 304 -8.15 15.65 -7.82
CA PRO A 304 -7.75 16.68 -8.76
C PRO A 304 -8.42 16.44 -10.11
N ASP A 305 -9.06 17.48 -10.67
CA ASP A 305 -9.63 17.40 -12.01
C ASP A 305 -8.48 17.33 -13.04
N PRO A 306 -8.48 16.36 -13.97
CA PRO A 306 -7.42 16.19 -14.97
C PRO A 306 -7.39 17.28 -16.05
N GLU A 307 -8.35 18.22 -16.06
CA GLU A 307 -8.49 19.29 -17.06
C GLU A 307 -7.67 20.56 -16.76
N ASP A 308 -6.99 20.66 -15.61
CA ASP A 308 -6.19 21.84 -15.20
C ASP A 308 -4.75 21.85 -15.74
N LEU A 309 -4.40 21.00 -16.71
CA LEU A 309 -3.03 20.80 -17.20
C LEU A 309 -2.89 20.83 -18.72
N THR A 310 -3.46 21.82 -19.40
CA THR A 310 -3.09 22.03 -20.81
C THR A 310 -3.19 23.50 -21.21
N THR A 311 -2.05 24.16 -21.37
CA THR A 311 -1.75 25.09 -22.48
C THR A 311 -0.34 25.60 -22.29
N ASP A 312 0.60 25.00 -23.02
CA ASP A 312 1.78 25.61 -23.66
C ASP A 312 2.78 24.49 -23.85
N ASP A 313 2.95 24.00 -25.09
CA ASP A 313 4.20 23.37 -25.58
C ASP A 313 4.10 22.86 -27.03
N HIS A 314 3.54 23.68 -27.94
CA HIS A 314 3.58 23.35 -29.37
C HIS A 314 4.96 23.57 -30.03
N GLU A 315 5.93 24.17 -29.32
CA GLU A 315 7.24 24.50 -29.90
C GLU A 315 8.32 23.43 -29.60
N PHE A 316 8.15 22.58 -28.58
CA PHE A 316 9.14 21.56 -28.18
C PHE A 316 8.93 20.18 -28.83
N SER A 317 7.79 19.95 -29.48
CA SER A 317 7.49 18.68 -30.18
C SER A 317 8.51 18.34 -31.30
N ARG A 318 9.26 19.33 -31.82
CA ARG A 318 10.23 19.11 -32.90
C ARG A 318 11.59 18.57 -32.41
N ASP A 319 11.98 18.79 -31.16
CA ASP A 319 13.25 18.27 -30.62
C ASP A 319 13.08 16.85 -30.03
N MET A 320 11.89 16.54 -29.49
CA MET A 320 11.59 15.22 -28.93
C MET A 320 11.46 14.14 -30.01
N GLU A 321 10.97 14.48 -31.20
CA GLU A 321 10.91 13.56 -32.35
C GLU A 321 12.32 13.10 -32.76
N GLY A 322 13.33 13.96 -32.62
CA GLY A 322 14.74 13.65 -32.88
C GLY A 322 15.35 12.71 -31.84
N VAL A 323 15.00 12.88 -30.55
CA VAL A 323 15.44 11.99 -29.47
C VAL A 323 14.74 10.64 -29.55
N LEU A 324 13.43 10.62 -29.85
CA LEU A 324 12.67 9.39 -30.06
C LEU A 324 13.09 8.66 -31.34
N GLN A 325 13.41 9.38 -32.43
CA GLN A 325 14.05 8.79 -33.63
C GLN A 325 15.44 8.24 -33.30
N ASN A 326 16.25 8.93 -32.50
CA ASN A 326 17.56 8.42 -32.09
C ASN A 326 17.42 7.18 -31.20
N ILE A 327 16.47 7.14 -30.28
CA ILE A 327 16.16 5.94 -29.48
C ILE A 327 15.62 4.82 -30.37
N LYS A 328 14.77 5.12 -31.36
CA LYS A 328 14.21 4.13 -32.30
C LYS A 328 15.27 3.61 -33.29
N ASN A 329 16.24 4.44 -33.67
CA ASN A 329 17.33 4.09 -34.57
C ASN A 329 18.50 3.41 -33.83
N GLU A 330 18.84 3.81 -32.60
CA GLU A 330 19.72 3.06 -31.70
C GLU A 330 19.11 1.72 -31.32
N ASN A 331 17.79 1.66 -31.11
CA ASN A 331 17.11 0.39 -30.87
C ASN A 331 17.10 -0.50 -32.12
N ARG A 332 17.09 0.03 -33.35
CA ARG A 332 17.29 -0.77 -34.57
C ARG A 332 18.70 -1.35 -34.69
N TRP A 333 19.72 -0.63 -34.21
CA TRP A 333 21.09 -1.16 -34.13
C TRP A 333 21.23 -2.17 -32.96
N SER A 334 20.45 -2.01 -31.90
CA SER A 334 20.41 -2.94 -30.77
C SER A 334 19.63 -4.23 -31.08
N ILE A 335 18.57 -4.19 -31.88
CA ILE A 335 17.74 -5.38 -32.21
C ILE A 335 18.46 -6.32 -33.19
N ASN A 336 19.34 -5.79 -34.04
CA ASN A 336 20.24 -6.63 -34.86
C ASN A 336 21.47 -7.15 -34.10
N ARG A 337 21.72 -6.69 -32.86
CA ARG A 337 22.84 -7.14 -32.01
C ARG A 337 22.38 -7.94 -30.77
N SER A 338 21.12 -7.82 -30.35
CA SER A 338 20.56 -8.48 -29.17
C SER A 338 20.12 -9.92 -29.42
N SER A 339 20.02 -10.36 -30.68
CA SER A 339 19.92 -11.79 -31.03
C SER A 339 21.22 -12.57 -30.80
N GLY A 340 22.37 -11.88 -30.68
CA GLY A 340 23.64 -12.49 -30.25
C GLY A 340 23.82 -12.46 -28.72
N SER A 341 23.50 -11.34 -28.07
CA SER A 341 23.77 -11.13 -26.64
C SER A 341 22.87 -11.95 -25.71
N LEU A 342 21.61 -12.21 -26.09
CA LEU A 342 20.72 -13.05 -25.26
C LEU A 342 21.10 -14.53 -25.34
N VAL A 343 21.72 -14.98 -26.43
CA VAL A 343 22.30 -16.33 -26.56
C VAL A 343 23.58 -16.45 -25.74
N ASP A 344 24.38 -15.39 -25.64
CA ASP A 344 25.59 -15.38 -24.80
C ASP A 344 25.25 -15.26 -23.30
N LEU A 345 24.22 -14.49 -22.91
CA LEU A 345 23.76 -14.42 -21.52
C LEU A 345 23.02 -15.70 -21.07
N ILE A 346 22.35 -16.41 -22.00
CA ILE A 346 21.83 -17.75 -21.75
C ILE A 346 22.95 -18.78 -21.71
N LYS A 347 23.99 -18.66 -22.56
CA LYS A 347 25.16 -19.56 -22.49
C LYS A 347 25.89 -19.44 -21.17
N ASP A 348 26.11 -18.25 -20.66
CA ASP A 348 26.87 -18.07 -19.41
C ASP A 348 26.07 -18.56 -18.19
N ASN A 349 24.75 -18.34 -18.14
CA ASN A 349 23.91 -18.90 -17.07
C ASN A 349 23.65 -20.41 -17.21
N VAL A 350 23.61 -20.96 -18.43
CA VAL A 350 23.46 -22.41 -18.65
C VAL A 350 24.76 -23.14 -18.27
N VAL A 351 25.92 -22.54 -18.50
CA VAL A 351 27.21 -23.09 -18.06
C VAL A 351 27.27 -23.15 -16.53
N ASP A 352 26.80 -22.13 -15.82
CA ASP A 352 26.76 -22.13 -14.35
C ASP A 352 25.77 -23.18 -13.80
N VAL A 353 24.59 -23.33 -14.40
CA VAL A 353 23.62 -24.37 -14.00
C VAL A 353 24.17 -25.77 -14.27
N ILE A 354 24.84 -26.00 -15.40
CA ILE A 354 25.47 -27.30 -15.71
C ILE A 354 26.62 -27.59 -14.74
N GLN A 355 27.44 -26.59 -14.39
CA GLN A 355 28.50 -26.77 -13.38
C GLN A 355 27.93 -27.14 -12.01
N ILE A 356 26.84 -26.48 -11.57
CA ILE A 356 26.17 -26.82 -10.31
C ILE A 356 25.63 -28.26 -10.35
N ILE A 357 25.01 -28.69 -11.45
CA ILE A 357 24.51 -30.06 -11.61
C ILE A 357 25.66 -31.07 -11.56
N ILE A 358 26.80 -30.79 -12.22
CA ILE A 358 27.99 -31.66 -12.19
C ILE A 358 28.54 -31.78 -10.75
N ILE A 359 28.61 -30.67 -10.01
CA ILE A 359 29.07 -30.67 -8.60
C ILE A 359 28.13 -31.53 -7.73
N VAL A 360 26.81 -31.40 -7.92
CA VAL A 360 25.82 -32.20 -7.18
C VAL A 360 25.96 -33.70 -7.50
N ILE A 361 26.15 -34.05 -8.78
CA ILE A 361 26.36 -35.44 -9.20
C ILE A 361 27.66 -36.00 -8.62
N LEU A 362 28.77 -35.25 -8.66
CA LEU A 362 30.04 -35.67 -8.07
C LEU A 362 29.93 -35.88 -6.55
N CYS A 363 29.21 -35.01 -5.84
CA CYS A 363 28.92 -35.17 -4.42
C CYS A 363 28.12 -36.45 -4.14
N LEU A 364 27.07 -36.73 -4.92
CA LEU A 364 26.26 -37.95 -4.77
C LEU A 364 27.09 -39.22 -5.05
N VAL A 365 27.94 -39.20 -6.08
CA VAL A 365 28.84 -40.31 -6.39
C VAL A 365 29.83 -40.53 -5.24
N ALA A 366 30.44 -39.48 -4.71
CA ALA A 366 31.35 -39.57 -3.57
C ALA A 366 30.67 -40.16 -2.33
N VAL A 367 29.41 -39.79 -2.05
CA VAL A 367 28.62 -40.36 -0.94
C VAL A 367 28.35 -41.85 -1.17
N ILE A 368 27.96 -42.26 -2.39
CA ILE A 368 27.72 -43.67 -2.71
C ILE A 368 28.99 -44.51 -2.56
N PHE A 369 30.13 -44.02 -3.04
CA PHE A 369 31.42 -44.69 -2.88
C PHE A 369 31.84 -44.75 -1.40
N GLY A 370 31.65 -43.66 -0.64
CA GLY A 370 31.90 -43.63 0.80
C GLY A 370 31.09 -44.69 1.56
N VAL A 371 29.80 -44.83 1.24
CA VAL A 371 28.92 -45.85 1.85
C VAL A 371 29.36 -47.27 1.47
N LYS A 372 29.74 -47.51 0.20
CA LYS A 372 30.26 -48.82 -0.24
C LYS A 372 31.58 -49.16 0.45
N TYR A 373 32.50 -48.21 0.52
CA TYR A 373 33.79 -48.37 1.18
C TYR A 373 33.60 -48.70 2.67
N PHE A 374 32.71 -47.96 3.36
CA PHE A 374 32.41 -48.21 4.76
C PHE A 374 31.78 -49.59 4.99
N ARG A 375 30.92 -50.06 4.08
CA ARG A 375 30.37 -51.43 4.13
C ARG A 375 31.46 -52.49 3.97
N GLN A 376 32.37 -52.33 3.00
CA GLN A 376 33.47 -53.28 2.80
C GLN A 376 34.45 -53.30 3.98
N HIS A 377 34.80 -52.13 4.51
CA HIS A 377 35.67 -52.02 5.69
C HIS A 377 35.04 -52.69 6.92
N LYS A 378 33.73 -52.51 7.14
CA LYS A 378 32.98 -53.18 8.21
C LYS A 378 32.96 -54.71 8.04
N LEU A 379 32.97 -55.20 6.79
CA LEU A 379 33.01 -56.63 6.48
C LEU A 379 34.41 -57.22 6.75
N MET A 380 35.46 -56.51 6.36
CA MET A 380 36.85 -56.87 6.68
C MET A 380 37.11 -56.91 8.19
N LEU A 381 36.58 -55.95 8.95
CA LEU A 381 36.65 -55.95 10.41
C LEU A 381 35.89 -57.11 11.07
N ARG A 382 34.85 -57.64 10.42
CA ARG A 382 34.14 -58.84 10.91
C ARG A 382 34.93 -60.11 10.61
N LEU A 383 35.57 -60.18 9.45
CA LEU A 383 36.41 -61.32 9.06
C LEU A 383 37.68 -61.41 9.92
N SER A 384 38.32 -60.29 10.24
CA SER A 384 39.50 -60.28 11.13
C SER A 384 39.18 -60.79 12.54
N ARG A 385 37.98 -60.54 13.06
CA ARG A 385 37.51 -61.13 14.33
C ARG A 385 37.27 -62.65 14.25
N PHE A 386 36.96 -63.17 13.06
CA PHE A 386 36.74 -64.60 12.88
C PHE A 386 38.06 -65.38 12.81
N VAL A 387 39.09 -64.82 12.19
CA VAL A 387 40.42 -65.44 12.08
C VAL A 387 41.17 -65.50 13.42
N LEU A 388 40.84 -64.63 14.38
CA LEU A 388 41.46 -64.62 15.71
C LEU A 388 40.79 -65.55 16.73
N ARG A 389 39.69 -66.25 16.38
CA ARG A 389 39.19 -67.37 17.20
C ARG A 389 40.04 -68.61 16.92
N ARG A 390 41.19 -68.71 17.60
CA ARG A 390 41.93 -69.97 17.71
C ARG A 390 40.98 -71.06 18.23
N PRO A 391 40.99 -72.27 17.64
CA PRO A 391 40.31 -73.40 18.24
C PRO A 391 40.89 -73.62 19.64
N LYS A 392 40.02 -73.61 20.65
CA LYS A 392 40.37 -74.15 21.97
C LYS A 392 40.77 -75.60 21.74
N SER A 393 42.04 -75.92 21.97
CA SER A 393 42.51 -77.29 22.03
C SER A 393 41.73 -78.00 23.15
N GLU A 394 40.85 -78.91 22.78
CA GLU A 394 40.28 -79.88 23.72
C GLU A 394 41.43 -80.74 24.23
N GLY A 395 41.76 -80.51 25.50
CA GLY A 395 42.68 -81.34 26.24
C GLY A 395 42.02 -82.67 26.56
N ASN A 396 42.67 -83.73 26.09
CA ASN A 396 42.54 -85.09 26.59
C ASN A 396 42.47 -85.11 28.13
N THR A 397 41.47 -85.80 28.67
CA THR A 397 41.49 -86.27 30.06
C THR A 397 41.49 -87.80 30.02
N PHE A 398 42.67 -88.35 30.33
CA PHE A 398 42.82 -89.70 30.88
C PHE A 398 42.17 -89.74 32.26
N VAL A 399 41.23 -90.68 32.48
CA VAL A 399 41.26 -91.74 33.51
C VAL A 399 40.40 -92.88 33.01
#